data_AF-A0A8T6NXU1-F1
#
_entry.id   AF-A0A8T6NXU1-F1
#
_cell.length_a   1.000
_cell.length_b   1.000
_cell.length_c   1.000
_cell.angle_alpha   90.00
_cell.angle_beta   90.00
_cell.angle_gamma   90.00
#
_symmetry.space_group_name_H-M   'P 1'
#
loop_
_entity.id
_entity.type
_entity.pdbx_description
1 polymer ?
#
loop_
_entity_poly.entity_id
_entity_poly.type
_entity_poly.pdbx_seq_one_letter_code
_entity_poly.pdbx_strand_id
1 'polypeptide(L)'
;DVYKRQVVGRYSTFDLLYATWSGSGLRHTDGGTVAMYRITMPGLFQVENAGVAVSALRRAQEAGLPITEQGIAEGLQHALWPGRMEMVSHHPRIVIDGAHNPYSIGKLVESLTHLEEGQRFVFVFGCMADKDIKGIVSHLVPVAEQIILTRADSDRAAPTGLLEETIHNVADPTAPPLAHTQSVQEALELVEASMPDTLTCVTGSLAVVGEARTAILGTAIQ
;
A
#
# COMPACT_ATOMS: atom_id res chain seq x y z
N ASP A 1 7.07 -19.14 -10.45
CA ASP A 1 6.32 -18.19 -11.30
C ASP A 1 5.14 -17.58 -10.56
N VAL A 2 5.41 -16.47 -9.87
CA VAL A 2 4.52 -15.87 -8.84
C VAL A 2 3.41 -14.99 -9.44
N TYR A 3 3.45 -14.67 -10.74
CA TYR A 3 2.46 -13.81 -11.39
C TYR A 3 1.63 -14.55 -12.44
N LYS A 4 0.97 -15.63 -11.99
CA LYS A 4 -0.02 -16.36 -12.80
C LYS A 4 -1.12 -15.41 -13.27
N ARG A 5 -1.62 -15.68 -14.47
CA ARG A 5 -2.84 -15.08 -15.04
C ARG A 5 -3.94 -14.97 -13.98
N GLN A 6 -4.37 -13.76 -13.69
CA GLN A 6 -5.41 -13.47 -12.72
C GLN A 6 -6.76 -13.36 -13.42
N VAL A 7 -7.80 -13.95 -12.82
CA VAL A 7 -9.16 -13.92 -13.36
C VAL A 7 -9.92 -12.76 -12.75
N VAL A 8 -10.40 -11.84 -13.59
CA VAL A 8 -11.17 -10.64 -13.20
C VAL A 8 -12.61 -10.68 -13.69
N GLY A 9 -12.98 -11.71 -14.46
CA GLY A 9 -14.34 -11.97 -14.90
C GLY A 9 -14.45 -13.33 -15.58
N ARG A 10 -15.65 -13.69 -16.05
CA ARG A 10 -15.91 -14.98 -16.71
C ARG A 10 -15.03 -15.23 -17.94
N TYR A 11 -14.63 -14.16 -18.62
CA TYR A 11 -13.83 -14.20 -19.86
C TYR A 11 -12.65 -13.22 -19.83
N SER A 12 -12.39 -12.60 -18.69
CA SER A 12 -11.43 -11.51 -18.55
C SER A 12 -10.33 -11.89 -17.59
N THR A 13 -9.09 -11.72 -18.04
CA THR A 13 -7.89 -12.01 -17.26
C THR A 13 -6.85 -10.93 -17.45
N PHE A 14 -5.95 -10.76 -16.48
CA PHE A 14 -4.76 -9.95 -16.67
C PHE A 14 -3.49 -10.69 -16.28
N ASP A 15 -2.39 -10.30 -16.93
CA ASP A 15 -1.04 -10.74 -16.62
C ASP A 15 -0.21 -9.49 -16.27
N LEU A 16 0.54 -9.56 -15.16
CA LEU A 16 1.55 -8.55 -14.83
C LEU A 16 2.71 -8.65 -15.84
N LEU A 17 3.10 -7.54 -16.43
CA LEU A 17 4.27 -7.48 -17.32
C LEU A 17 5.52 -6.99 -16.58
N TYR A 18 5.35 -5.94 -15.76
CA TYR A 18 6.38 -5.39 -14.88
C TYR A 18 5.71 -4.53 -13.80
N ALA A 19 6.37 -4.33 -12.65
CA ALA A 19 5.98 -3.37 -11.63
C ALA A 19 7.21 -2.64 -11.09
N THR A 20 7.11 -1.32 -10.98
CA THR A 20 8.16 -0.45 -10.45
C THR A 20 7.53 0.71 -9.68
N TRP A 21 8.35 1.48 -8.95
CA TRP A 21 7.88 2.72 -8.31
C TRP A 21 7.38 3.79 -9.30
N SER A 22 7.84 3.75 -10.56
CA SER A 22 7.43 4.72 -11.60
C SER A 22 6.28 4.22 -12.48
N GLY A 23 5.70 3.07 -12.11
CA GLY A 23 4.53 2.50 -12.76
C GLY A 23 4.68 1.02 -13.09
N SER A 24 3.57 0.46 -13.55
CA SER A 24 3.42 -0.97 -13.82
C SER A 24 2.76 -1.19 -15.17
N GLY A 25 3.13 -2.29 -15.85
CA GLY A 25 2.53 -2.73 -17.09
C GLY A 25 1.65 -3.94 -16.87
N LEU A 26 0.48 -3.97 -17.50
CA LEU A 26 -0.39 -5.14 -17.55
C LEU A 26 -0.82 -5.49 -18.96
N ARG A 27 -0.96 -6.79 -19.21
CA ARG A 27 -1.66 -7.32 -20.37
C ARG A 27 -3.05 -7.76 -19.94
N HIS A 28 -4.08 -7.17 -20.51
CA HIS A 28 -5.46 -7.56 -20.28
C HIS A 28 -5.98 -8.37 -21.47
N THR A 29 -6.59 -9.52 -21.19
CA THR A 29 -7.22 -10.40 -22.18
C THR A 29 -8.70 -10.53 -21.87
N ASP A 30 -9.57 -10.30 -22.85
CA ASP A 30 -11.02 -10.34 -22.66
C ASP A 30 -11.71 -10.92 -23.89
N GLY A 31 -12.28 -12.12 -23.77
CA GLY A 31 -12.98 -12.79 -24.88
C GLY A 31 -12.12 -12.98 -26.14
N GLY A 32 -10.78 -13.00 -26.02
CA GLY A 32 -9.82 -13.06 -27.13
C GLY A 32 -9.18 -11.71 -27.51
N THR A 33 -9.74 -10.60 -27.04
CA THR A 33 -9.15 -9.26 -27.24
C THR A 33 -8.02 -9.03 -26.25
N VAL A 34 -6.81 -8.81 -26.76
CA VAL A 34 -5.61 -8.53 -25.95
C VAL A 34 -5.25 -7.05 -26.08
N ALA A 35 -5.11 -6.37 -24.94
CA ALA A 35 -4.58 -5.00 -24.87
C ALA A 35 -3.51 -4.91 -23.78
N MET A 36 -2.60 -3.95 -23.93
CA MET A 36 -1.57 -3.65 -22.96
C MET A 36 -1.79 -2.25 -22.41
N TYR A 37 -1.71 -2.13 -21.09
CA TYR A 37 -1.92 -0.89 -20.38
C TYR A 37 -0.74 -0.58 -19.47
N ARG A 38 -0.54 0.70 -19.21
CA ARG A 38 0.40 1.20 -18.20
C ARG A 38 -0.40 1.96 -17.14
N ILE A 39 -0.09 1.71 -15.89
CA ILE A 39 -0.52 2.53 -14.74
C ILE A 39 0.69 3.23 -14.14
N THR A 40 0.47 4.39 -13.54
CA THR A 40 1.50 5.18 -12.85
C THR A 40 1.56 4.89 -11.36
N MET A 41 0.44 4.47 -10.76
CA MET A 41 0.39 4.11 -9.35
C MET A 41 1.19 2.83 -9.06
N PRO A 42 2.09 2.83 -8.07
CA PRO A 42 2.87 1.65 -7.70
C PRO A 42 2.03 0.65 -6.90
N GLY A 43 2.54 -0.57 -6.79
CA GLY A 43 1.93 -1.64 -6.02
C GLY A 43 1.26 -2.69 -6.89
N LEU A 44 1.46 -3.97 -6.53
CA LEU A 44 0.92 -5.10 -7.27
C LEU A 44 -0.61 -5.10 -7.25
N PHE A 45 -1.21 -4.76 -6.10
CA PHE A 45 -2.66 -4.63 -5.97
C PHE A 45 -3.26 -3.55 -6.87
N GLN A 46 -2.50 -2.52 -7.27
CA GLN A 46 -3.00 -1.52 -8.22
C GLN A 46 -3.08 -2.07 -9.64
N VAL A 47 -2.24 -3.05 -9.99
CA VAL A 47 -2.35 -3.78 -11.25
C VAL A 47 -3.62 -4.63 -11.26
N GLU A 48 -3.94 -5.27 -10.13
CA GLU A 48 -5.20 -6.02 -9.96
C GLU A 48 -6.41 -5.09 -10.13
N ASN A 49 -6.40 -3.94 -9.45
CA ASN A 49 -7.44 -2.91 -9.56
C ASN A 49 -7.59 -2.39 -11.00
N ALA A 50 -6.49 -2.18 -11.71
CA ALA A 50 -6.50 -1.77 -13.11
C ALA A 50 -7.14 -2.84 -14.00
N GLY A 51 -6.80 -4.12 -13.80
CA GLY A 51 -7.43 -5.24 -14.51
C GLY A 51 -8.95 -5.28 -14.32
N VAL A 52 -9.42 -5.09 -13.08
CA VAL A 52 -10.86 -4.98 -12.77
C VAL A 52 -11.49 -3.77 -13.45
N ALA A 53 -10.84 -2.60 -13.38
CA ALA A 53 -11.34 -1.36 -14.00
C ALA A 53 -11.48 -1.51 -15.53
N VAL A 54 -10.47 -2.07 -16.20
CA VAL A 54 -10.53 -2.34 -17.65
C VAL A 54 -11.68 -3.31 -17.98
N SER A 55 -11.82 -4.39 -17.21
CA SER A 55 -12.92 -5.34 -17.38
C SER A 55 -14.29 -4.65 -17.26
N ALA A 56 -14.49 -3.82 -16.24
CA ALA A 56 -15.73 -3.07 -16.03
C ALA A 56 -16.00 -2.07 -17.16
N LEU A 57 -14.98 -1.32 -17.60
CA LEU A 57 -15.08 -0.34 -18.69
C LEU A 57 -15.44 -1.00 -20.03
N ARG A 58 -14.93 -2.20 -20.30
CA ARG A 58 -15.30 -2.98 -21.50
C ARG A 58 -16.74 -3.48 -21.47
N ARG A 59 -17.22 -3.97 -20.32
CA ARG A 59 -18.64 -4.32 -20.17
C ARG A 59 -19.54 -3.09 -20.34
N ALA A 60 -19.12 -1.94 -19.82
CA ALA A 60 -19.81 -0.67 -20.01
C ALA A 60 -19.82 -0.24 -21.49
N GLN A 61 -18.72 -0.42 -22.21
CA GLN A 61 -18.62 -0.18 -23.65
C GLN A 61 -19.59 -1.07 -24.44
N GLU A 62 -19.64 -2.36 -24.12
CA GLU A 62 -20.61 -3.32 -24.72
C GLU A 62 -22.06 -2.95 -24.43
N ALA A 63 -22.32 -2.34 -23.27
CA ALA A 63 -23.63 -1.80 -22.91
C ALA A 63 -23.97 -0.47 -23.61
N GLY A 64 -23.10 0.03 -24.50
CA GLY A 64 -23.35 1.21 -25.33
C GLY A 64 -22.80 2.53 -24.76
N LEU A 65 -22.01 2.50 -23.68
CA LEU A 65 -21.34 3.71 -23.21
C LEU A 65 -20.19 4.10 -24.16
N PRO A 66 -19.97 5.41 -24.41
CA PRO A 66 -18.97 5.90 -25.37
C PRO A 66 -17.55 5.84 -24.78
N ILE A 67 -17.07 4.64 -24.49
CA ILE A 67 -15.74 4.38 -23.95
C ILE A 67 -14.83 3.96 -25.11
N THR A 68 -13.68 4.60 -25.25
CA THR A 68 -12.66 4.25 -26.24
C THR A 68 -11.48 3.56 -25.56
N GLU A 69 -10.79 2.67 -26.27
CA GLU A 69 -9.57 2.03 -25.72
C GLU A 69 -8.49 3.09 -25.39
N GLN A 70 -8.42 4.18 -26.17
CA GLN A 70 -7.56 5.32 -25.85
C GLN A 70 -7.97 5.98 -24.53
N GLY A 71 -9.27 6.20 -24.29
CA GLY A 71 -9.77 6.77 -23.04
C GLY A 71 -9.49 5.88 -21.83
N ILE A 72 -9.57 4.55 -21.99
CA ILE A 72 -9.15 3.60 -20.94
C ILE A 72 -7.66 3.77 -20.65
N ALA A 73 -6.81 3.77 -21.68
CA ALA A 73 -5.37 3.87 -21.52
C ALA A 73 -4.94 5.20 -20.88
N GLU A 74 -5.50 6.32 -21.31
CA GLU A 74 -5.25 7.64 -20.74
C GLU A 74 -5.76 7.73 -19.29
N GLY A 75 -6.95 7.19 -19.00
CA GLY A 75 -7.49 7.17 -17.65
C GLY A 75 -6.60 6.40 -16.67
N LEU A 76 -6.09 5.23 -17.08
CA LEU A 76 -5.17 4.43 -16.28
C LEU A 76 -3.82 5.11 -16.03
N GLN A 77 -3.31 5.88 -17.00
CA GLN A 77 -2.05 6.62 -16.84
C GLN A 77 -2.19 7.84 -15.92
N HIS A 78 -3.35 8.50 -15.93
CA HIS A 78 -3.61 9.69 -15.11
C HIS A 78 -4.24 9.39 -13.75
N ALA A 79 -4.62 8.13 -13.49
CA ALA A 79 -5.19 7.73 -12.21
C ALA A 79 -4.22 8.03 -11.06
N LEU A 80 -4.72 8.75 -10.05
CA LEU A 80 -4.03 9.04 -8.81
C LEU A 80 -4.97 8.73 -7.64
N TRP A 81 -4.45 8.09 -6.60
CA TRP A 81 -5.21 7.82 -5.39
C TRP A 81 -4.37 8.15 -4.15
N PRO A 82 -4.60 9.32 -3.51
CA PRO A 82 -3.90 9.70 -2.29
C PRO A 82 -4.00 8.62 -1.20
N GLY A 83 -2.88 8.35 -0.52
CA GLY A 83 -2.79 7.35 0.55
C GLY A 83 -2.89 5.89 0.08
N ARG A 84 -2.57 5.60 -1.19
CA ARG A 84 -2.46 4.23 -1.73
C ARG A 84 -1.08 4.01 -2.32
N MET A 85 -0.18 3.44 -1.52
CA MET A 85 1.24 3.27 -1.80
C MET A 85 1.88 4.53 -2.39
N GLU A 86 1.49 5.70 -1.88
CA GLU A 86 1.89 7.01 -2.37
C GLU A 86 3.29 7.34 -1.83
N MET A 87 4.27 7.56 -2.72
CA MET A 87 5.58 8.08 -2.34
C MET A 87 5.45 9.58 -2.07
N VAL A 88 5.61 9.99 -0.81
CA VAL A 88 5.41 11.38 -0.36
C VAL A 88 6.70 12.11 -0.04
N SER A 89 7.81 11.39 0.12
CA SER A 89 9.14 11.96 0.27
C SER A 89 10.20 11.04 -0.32
N HIS A 90 11.21 11.63 -0.96
CA HIS A 90 12.35 10.89 -1.50
C HIS A 90 13.58 10.91 -0.58
N HIS A 91 13.69 11.90 0.32
CA HIS A 91 14.77 11.99 1.31
C HIS A 91 14.24 12.64 2.60
N PRO A 92 14.02 11.87 3.69
CA PRO A 92 14.05 10.40 3.74
C PRO A 92 13.01 9.77 2.80
N ARG A 93 13.23 8.51 2.37
CA ARG A 93 12.27 7.79 1.50
C ARG A 93 11.05 7.37 2.32
N ILE A 94 9.89 7.98 2.04
CA ILE A 94 8.65 7.71 2.76
C ILE A 94 7.52 7.38 1.77
N VAL A 95 6.96 6.18 1.93
CA VAL A 95 5.72 5.75 1.29
C VAL A 95 4.60 5.67 2.32
N ILE A 96 3.38 6.02 1.93
CA ILE A 96 2.19 5.92 2.78
C ILE A 96 1.14 5.00 2.15
N ASP A 97 0.47 4.19 2.96
CA ASP A 97 -0.63 3.34 2.50
C ASP A 97 -1.70 3.10 3.58
N GLY A 98 -2.96 3.29 3.20
CA GLY A 98 -4.13 3.16 4.06
C GLY A 98 -4.56 1.73 4.46
N ALA A 99 -3.75 0.71 4.18
CA ALA A 99 -3.98 -0.66 4.65
C ALA A 99 -4.16 -0.69 6.17
N HIS A 100 -5.19 -1.42 6.62
CA HIS A 100 -5.64 -1.42 8.02
C HIS A 100 -6.34 -2.73 8.42
N ASN A 101 -6.21 -3.76 7.60
CA ASN A 101 -6.69 -5.11 7.87
C ASN A 101 -5.67 -6.13 7.35
N PRO A 102 -5.71 -7.39 7.82
CA PRO A 102 -4.68 -8.38 7.48
C PRO A 102 -4.52 -8.58 5.96
N TYR A 103 -5.62 -8.67 5.22
CA TYR A 103 -5.59 -8.85 3.76
C TYR A 103 -4.89 -7.68 3.04
N SER A 104 -5.28 -6.45 3.34
CA SER A 104 -4.69 -5.24 2.73
C SER A 104 -3.22 -5.06 3.11
N ILE A 105 -2.84 -5.37 4.35
CA ILE A 105 -1.44 -5.30 4.79
C ILE A 105 -0.61 -6.39 4.13
N GLY A 106 -1.15 -7.60 3.97
CA GLY A 106 -0.51 -8.66 3.19
C GLY A 106 -0.21 -8.21 1.76
N LYS A 107 -1.16 -7.55 1.09
CA LYS A 107 -0.97 -6.98 -0.26
C LYS A 107 0.04 -5.83 -0.31
N LEU A 108 0.07 -5.00 0.73
CA LEU A 108 1.08 -3.95 0.89
C LEU A 108 2.47 -4.55 1.04
N VAL A 109 2.65 -5.52 1.93
CA VAL A 109 3.94 -6.20 2.17
C VAL A 109 4.41 -6.96 0.93
N GLU A 110 3.50 -7.66 0.24
CA GLU A 110 3.79 -8.32 -1.05
C GLU A 110 4.34 -7.32 -2.06
N SER A 111 3.71 -6.14 -2.15
CA SER A 111 4.14 -5.07 -3.07
C SER A 111 5.48 -4.45 -2.66
N LEU A 112 5.70 -4.15 -1.39
CA LEU A 112 6.97 -3.60 -0.89
C LEU A 112 8.13 -4.56 -1.17
N THR A 113 7.94 -5.84 -0.85
CA THR A 113 8.96 -6.88 -1.03
C THR A 113 9.28 -7.10 -2.50
N HIS A 114 8.28 -6.98 -3.38
CA HIS A 114 8.51 -7.06 -4.82
C HIS A 114 9.27 -5.86 -5.37
N LEU A 115 8.97 -4.64 -4.90
CA LEU A 115 9.58 -3.41 -5.39
C LEU A 115 10.98 -3.15 -4.81
N GLU A 116 11.28 -3.71 -3.64
CA GLU A 116 12.54 -3.54 -2.92
C GLU A 116 13.09 -4.93 -2.53
N GLU A 117 13.46 -5.72 -3.53
CA GLU A 117 13.89 -7.10 -3.34
C GLU A 117 15.06 -7.20 -2.35
N GLY A 118 14.89 -8.07 -1.34
CA GLY A 118 15.89 -8.34 -0.31
C GLY A 118 16.04 -7.25 0.75
N GLN A 119 15.25 -6.17 0.69
CA GLN A 119 15.28 -5.11 1.70
C GLN A 119 14.30 -5.39 2.86
N ARG A 120 14.60 -4.79 4.01
CA ARG A 120 13.68 -4.67 5.15
C ARG A 120 13.24 -3.21 5.30
N PHE A 121 12.10 -2.99 5.93
CA PHE A 121 11.43 -1.69 5.95
C PHE A 121 11.29 -1.12 7.36
N VAL A 122 11.33 0.20 7.50
CA VAL A 122 10.83 0.85 8.71
C VAL A 122 9.33 1.01 8.57
N PHE A 123 8.56 0.57 9.56
CA PHE A 123 7.12 0.83 9.59
C PHE A 123 6.78 1.87 10.64
N VAL A 124 6.16 2.98 10.23
CA VAL A 124 5.42 3.84 11.17
C VAL A 124 4.00 3.30 11.22
N PHE A 125 3.65 2.66 12.33
CA PHE A 125 2.43 1.88 12.44
C PHE A 125 1.53 2.39 13.57
N GLY A 126 0.30 2.72 13.21
CA GLY A 126 -0.77 2.96 14.16
C GLY A 126 -2.12 2.57 13.54
N CYS A 127 -2.95 1.89 14.33
CA CYS A 127 -4.25 1.42 13.87
C CYS A 127 -5.35 1.69 14.91
N MET A 128 -6.59 1.45 14.51
CA MET A 128 -7.73 1.57 15.43
C MET A 128 -7.82 0.31 16.32
N ALA A 129 -8.25 0.48 17.57
CA ALA A 129 -8.32 -0.60 18.57
C ALA A 129 -9.31 -1.72 18.19
N ASP A 130 -10.24 -1.46 17.28
CA ASP A 130 -11.25 -2.41 16.79
C ASP A 130 -10.74 -3.32 15.64
N LYS A 131 -9.49 -3.15 15.19
CA LYS A 131 -8.92 -3.94 14.10
C LYS A 131 -8.35 -5.28 14.58
N ASP A 132 -8.18 -6.20 13.62
CA ASP A 132 -7.39 -7.43 13.84
C ASP A 132 -5.90 -7.09 13.86
N ILE A 133 -5.45 -6.55 15.00
CA ILE A 133 -4.06 -6.13 15.22
C ILE A 133 -3.11 -7.32 15.02
N LYS A 134 -3.48 -8.49 15.57
CA LYS A 134 -2.68 -9.73 15.46
C LYS A 134 -2.44 -10.12 14.00
N GLY A 135 -3.49 -10.17 13.20
CA GLY A 135 -3.38 -10.49 11.78
C GLY A 135 -2.57 -9.45 11.01
N ILE A 136 -2.74 -8.16 11.31
CA ILE A 136 -1.95 -7.08 10.68
C ILE A 136 -0.46 -7.23 11.00
N VAL A 137 -0.07 -7.30 12.28
CA VAL A 137 1.34 -7.31 12.66
C VAL A 137 2.04 -8.59 12.22
N SER A 138 1.32 -9.71 12.07
CA SER A 138 1.87 -10.97 11.54
C SER A 138 2.43 -10.84 10.12
N HIS A 139 1.95 -9.87 9.33
CA HIS A 139 2.47 -9.56 8.01
C HIS A 139 3.64 -8.56 8.04
N LEU A 140 3.64 -7.61 8.99
CA LEU A 140 4.67 -6.57 9.08
C LEU A 140 5.98 -7.11 9.67
N VAL A 141 5.88 -7.87 10.77
CA VAL A 141 7.01 -8.38 11.55
C VAL A 141 8.10 -9.05 10.69
N PRO A 142 7.78 -9.96 9.76
CA PRO A 142 8.80 -10.70 9.01
C PRO A 142 9.68 -9.84 8.09
N VAL A 143 9.18 -8.66 7.68
CA VAL A 143 9.85 -7.76 6.73
C VAL A 143 10.28 -6.43 7.36
N ALA A 144 9.99 -6.23 8.64
CA ALA A 144 10.31 -5.00 9.36
C ALA A 144 11.77 -4.99 9.77
N GLU A 145 12.51 -3.95 9.41
CA GLU A 145 13.79 -3.57 10.03
C GLU A 145 13.55 -3.01 11.43
N GLN A 146 12.51 -2.18 11.57
CA GLN A 146 12.03 -1.58 12.81
C GLN A 146 10.54 -1.25 12.68
N ILE A 147 9.81 -1.27 13.78
CA ILE A 147 8.43 -0.76 13.85
C ILE A 147 8.37 0.39 14.86
N ILE A 148 8.00 1.58 14.39
CA ILE A 148 7.71 2.75 15.20
C ILE A 148 6.21 2.77 15.45
N LEU A 149 5.84 2.47 16.69
CA LEU A 149 4.47 2.46 17.16
C LEU A 149 4.04 3.90 17.44
N THR A 150 2.95 4.31 16.80
CA THR A 150 2.38 5.65 16.93
C THR A 150 0.86 5.57 17.05
N ARG A 151 0.24 6.71 17.23
CA ARG A 151 -1.21 6.87 17.25
C ARG A 151 -1.63 8.13 16.51
N ALA A 152 -2.74 8.02 15.79
CA ALA A 152 -3.46 9.19 15.30
C ALA A 152 -4.18 9.91 16.44
N ASP A 153 -4.53 11.17 16.21
CA ASP A 153 -5.37 11.96 17.11
C ASP A 153 -6.84 11.48 17.02
N SER A 154 -7.11 10.36 17.69
CA SER A 154 -8.40 9.70 17.71
C SER A 154 -8.57 8.86 18.97
N ASP A 155 -9.74 8.96 19.59
CA ASP A 155 -10.15 8.12 20.72
C ASP A 155 -10.22 6.63 20.36
N ARG A 156 -10.36 6.33 19.06
CA ARG A 156 -10.39 4.96 18.55
C ARG A 156 -9.00 4.38 18.31
N ALA A 157 -7.94 5.18 18.38
CA ALA A 157 -6.58 4.70 18.15
C ALA A 157 -6.16 3.71 19.24
N ALA A 158 -5.58 2.59 18.83
CA ALA A 158 -5.01 1.62 19.75
C ALA A 158 -3.85 2.26 20.55
N PRO A 159 -3.77 2.07 21.88
CA PRO A 159 -2.60 2.47 22.64
C PRO A 159 -1.34 1.74 22.15
N THR A 160 -0.19 2.43 22.07
CA THR A 160 1.05 1.82 21.57
C THR A 160 1.49 0.61 22.41
N GLY A 161 1.22 0.60 23.71
CA GLY A 161 1.52 -0.56 24.57
C GLY A 161 0.73 -1.81 24.21
N LEU A 162 -0.53 -1.66 23.76
CA LEU A 162 -1.32 -2.79 23.24
C LEU A 162 -0.72 -3.32 21.93
N LEU A 163 -0.23 -2.43 21.06
CA LEU A 163 0.42 -2.81 19.81
C LEU A 163 1.73 -3.58 20.08
N GLU A 164 2.55 -3.08 20.99
CA GLU A 164 3.80 -3.72 21.43
C GLU A 164 3.54 -5.12 22.00
N GLU A 165 2.61 -5.23 22.96
CA GLU A 165 2.22 -6.53 23.55
C GLU A 165 1.78 -7.52 22.47
N THR A 166 0.98 -7.06 21.51
CA THR A 166 0.52 -7.91 20.40
C THR A 166 1.67 -8.35 19.50
N ILE A 167 2.64 -7.47 19.22
CA ILE A 167 3.82 -7.81 18.41
C ILE A 167 4.68 -8.85 19.14
N HIS A 168 4.97 -8.66 20.42
CA HIS A 168 5.73 -9.65 21.20
C HIS A 168 5.02 -11.01 21.19
N ASN A 169 3.71 -11.04 21.39
CA ASN A 169 2.93 -12.29 21.35
C ASN A 169 2.93 -13.01 19.99
N VAL A 170 3.12 -12.27 18.89
CA VAL A 170 3.17 -12.84 17.53
C VAL A 170 4.59 -13.26 17.14
N ALA A 171 5.59 -12.52 17.62
CA ALA A 171 6.92 -12.53 17.05
C ALA A 171 8.00 -13.10 17.96
N ASP A 172 7.78 -13.34 19.26
CA ASP A 172 8.81 -13.85 20.19
C ASP A 172 9.41 -15.19 19.72
N PRO A 173 10.75 -15.32 19.52
CA PRO A 173 11.84 -14.38 19.83
C PRO A 173 12.36 -13.52 18.64
N THR A 174 11.70 -13.60 17.49
CA THR A 174 12.02 -12.89 16.24
C THR A 174 11.43 -11.48 16.12
N ALA A 175 11.03 -10.85 17.22
CA ALA A 175 10.46 -9.50 17.18
C ALA A 175 11.48 -8.47 16.65
N PRO A 176 11.10 -7.58 15.72
CA PRO A 176 11.95 -6.48 15.28
C PRO A 176 12.10 -5.45 16.42
N PRO A 177 13.12 -4.59 16.37
CA PRO A 177 13.22 -3.41 17.24
C PRO A 177 11.92 -2.59 17.21
N LEU A 178 11.47 -2.16 18.37
CA LEU A 178 10.28 -1.32 18.55
C LEU A 178 10.66 0.05 19.11
N ALA A 179 10.01 1.10 18.63
CA ALA A 179 10.05 2.44 19.20
C ALA A 179 8.63 2.96 19.42
N HIS A 180 8.47 3.90 20.35
CA HIS A 180 7.19 4.45 20.72
C HIS A 180 7.19 5.97 20.52
N THR A 181 6.10 6.48 19.96
CA THR A 181 5.87 7.91 19.77
C THR A 181 4.44 8.24 20.16
N GLN A 182 4.21 9.48 20.57
CA GLN A 182 2.91 9.98 21.00
C GLN A 182 2.07 10.50 19.84
N SER A 183 2.71 10.83 18.71
CA SER A 183 2.07 11.38 17.52
C SER A 183 2.76 10.91 16.24
N VAL A 184 2.04 11.02 15.12
CA VAL A 184 2.61 10.74 13.79
C VAL A 184 3.76 11.70 13.46
N GLN A 185 3.68 12.97 13.88
CA GLN A 185 4.73 13.96 13.69
C GLN A 185 6.05 13.52 14.35
N GLU A 186 6.01 13.11 15.62
CA GLU A 186 7.19 12.62 16.34
C GLU A 186 7.78 11.36 15.69
N ALA A 187 6.93 10.48 15.14
CA ALA A 187 7.39 9.31 14.39
C ALA A 187 8.16 9.70 13.11
N LEU A 188 7.70 10.74 12.40
CA LEU A 188 8.39 11.24 11.21
C LEU A 188 9.73 11.90 11.55
N GLU A 189 9.79 12.67 12.63
CA GLU A 189 11.04 13.27 13.13
C GLU A 189 12.06 12.19 13.52
N LEU A 190 11.61 11.11 14.14
CA LEU A 190 12.46 9.97 14.49
C LEU A 190 13.02 9.25 13.23
N VAL A 191 12.19 9.08 12.19
CA VAL A 191 12.61 8.51 10.90
C VAL A 191 13.69 9.37 10.26
N GLU A 192 13.49 10.68 10.21
CA GLU A 192 14.45 11.62 9.63
C GLU A 192 15.80 11.59 10.38
N ALA A 193 15.76 11.53 11.71
CA ALA A 193 16.97 11.56 12.53
C ALA A 193 17.78 10.25 12.51
N SER A 194 17.10 9.09 12.40
CA SER A 194 17.74 7.79 12.69
C SER A 194 17.78 6.82 11.51
N MET A 195 16.90 6.97 10.53
CA MET A 195 16.71 5.99 9.45
C MET A 195 16.59 6.64 8.05
N PRO A 196 17.45 7.60 7.66
CA PRO A 196 17.24 8.40 6.44
C PRO A 196 17.34 7.61 5.12
N ASP A 197 18.08 6.50 5.13
CA ASP A 197 18.38 5.70 3.94
C ASP A 197 17.46 4.48 3.76
N THR A 198 16.72 4.09 4.81
CA THR A 198 15.81 2.94 4.77
C THR A 198 14.42 3.39 4.31
N LEU A 199 13.80 2.64 3.38
CA LEU A 199 12.43 2.93 2.97
C LEU A 199 11.49 2.80 4.17
N THR A 200 10.83 3.90 4.50
CA THR A 200 9.82 3.95 5.55
C THR A 200 8.42 3.84 4.95
N CYS A 201 7.60 2.94 5.50
CA CYS A 201 6.20 2.79 5.16
C CYS A 201 5.32 3.24 6.35
N VAL A 202 4.51 4.27 6.14
CA VAL A 202 3.51 4.72 7.11
C VAL A 202 2.16 4.05 6.81
N THR A 203 1.62 3.28 7.75
CA THR A 203 0.41 2.48 7.52
C THR A 203 -0.36 2.14 8.81
N GLY A 204 -1.45 1.36 8.67
CA GLY A 204 -2.27 0.83 9.77
C GLY A 204 -3.63 1.50 9.91
N SER A 205 -3.76 2.74 9.46
CA SER A 205 -5.06 3.43 9.35
C SER A 205 -5.00 4.63 8.42
N LEU A 206 -6.16 5.01 7.85
CA LEU A 206 -6.27 6.23 7.06
C LEU A 206 -6.02 7.50 7.89
N ALA A 207 -6.29 7.49 9.20
CA ALA A 207 -6.01 8.63 10.07
C ALA A 207 -4.51 8.88 10.20
N VAL A 208 -3.73 7.85 10.51
CA VAL A 208 -2.26 7.92 10.57
C VAL A 208 -1.67 8.36 9.23
N VAL A 209 -2.16 7.77 8.13
CA VAL A 209 -1.74 8.12 6.77
C VAL A 209 -2.09 9.57 6.43
N GLY A 210 -3.28 10.04 6.81
CA GLY A 210 -3.72 11.42 6.58
C GLY A 210 -2.89 12.44 7.35
N GLU A 211 -2.58 12.17 8.62
CA GLU A 211 -1.69 13.01 9.41
C GLU A 211 -0.28 13.07 8.82
N ALA A 212 0.31 11.92 8.47
CA ALA A 212 1.64 11.87 7.86
C ALA A 212 1.69 12.61 6.53
N ARG A 213 0.69 12.39 5.67
CA ARG A 213 0.58 13.08 4.39
C ARG A 213 0.47 14.59 4.57
N THR A 214 -0.32 15.05 5.54
CA THR A 214 -0.49 16.48 5.84
C THR A 214 0.81 17.09 6.35
N ALA A 215 1.51 16.40 7.25
CA ALA A 215 2.78 16.84 7.80
C ALA A 215 3.85 17.01 6.71
N ILE A 216 3.91 16.08 5.75
CA ILE A 216 4.96 16.07 4.70
C ILE A 216 4.60 16.99 3.52
N LEU A 217 3.35 16.96 3.04
CA LEU A 217 2.94 17.67 1.81
C LEU A 217 2.18 18.98 2.07
N GLY A 218 1.86 19.31 3.33
CA GLY A 218 1.07 20.49 3.69
C GLY A 218 -0.39 20.46 3.25
N THR A 219 -0.93 19.30 2.83
CA THR A 219 -2.31 19.15 2.34
C THR A 219 -3.04 17.96 2.96
N ALA A 220 -4.21 18.22 3.55
CA ALA A 220 -5.09 17.20 4.11
C ALA A 220 -5.74 16.34 3.01
N ILE A 221 -6.02 15.06 3.32
CA ILE A 221 -6.79 14.16 2.44
C ILE A 221 -8.25 14.61 2.47
N GLN A 222 -8.83 14.92 1.30
CA GLN A 222 -10.27 15.09 1.09
C GLN A 222 -10.93 13.76 0.73
#